data_AF-A0A1Q6DVV4-F1
#
_entry.id   AF-A0A1Q6DVV4-F1
#
_cell.length_a   1.000
_cell.length_b   1.000
_cell.length_c   1.000
_cell.angle_alpha   90.00
_cell.angle_beta   90.00
_cell.angle_gamma   90.00
#
_symmetry.space_group_name_H-M   'P 1'
#
loop_
_entity.id
_entity.type
_entity.pdbx_description
1 polymer ?
#
loop_
_entity_poly.entity_id
_entity_poly.type
_entity_poly.pdbx_seq_one_letter_code
_entity_poly.pdbx_strand_id
1 'polypeptide(L)' 'MSWDRDKKKYEDLAKSFLKDIAPVRGKIEEIKKGERDLDQLLEDSTFNAKLREELGHEPTKKEKKKIIESALDRI' A
#
# COMPACT_ATOMS: atom_id res chain seq x y z
N MET A 1 8.62 -13.02 -18.86
CA MET A 1 9.50 -12.64 -17.73
C MET A 1 9.01 -11.37 -17.02
N SER A 2 7.69 -11.20 -16.82
CA SER A 2 7.10 -9.87 -16.54
C SER A 2 6.25 -9.80 -15.27
N TRP A 3 6.31 -10.81 -14.40
CA TRP A 3 5.53 -10.83 -13.15
C TRP A 3 6.40 -10.54 -11.91
N ASP A 4 7.66 -11.01 -11.92
CA ASP A 4 8.60 -10.84 -10.81
C ASP A 4 9.09 -9.41 -10.61
N ARG A 5 9.28 -8.62 -11.68
CA ARG A 5 9.72 -7.21 -11.55
C ARG A 5 8.65 -6.32 -10.95
N ASP A 6 7.40 -6.49 -11.40
CA ASP A 6 6.27 -5.75 -10.87
C ASP A 6 6.00 -6.09 -9.41
N LYS A 7 6.04 -7.38 -9.05
CA LYS A 7 5.89 -7.81 -7.65
C LYS A 7 6.92 -7.14 -6.75
N LYS A 8 8.20 -7.15 -7.16
CA LYS A 8 9.29 -6.55 -6.38
C LYS A 8 9.11 -5.03 -6.21
N LYS A 9 8.64 -4.33 -7.25
CA LYS A 9 8.31 -2.90 -7.18
C LYS A 9 7.21 -2.61 -6.16
N TYR A 10 6.10 -3.35 -6.19
CA TYR A 10 5.01 -3.19 -5.22
C TYR A 10 5.43 -3.55 -3.80
N GLU A 11 6.31 -4.55 -3.67
CA GLU A 11 6.89 -4.97 -2.40
C GLU A 11 7.83 -3.91 -1.79
N ASP A 12 8.70 -3.29 -2.60
CA ASP A 12 9.58 -2.21 -2.17
C ASP A 12 8.77 -0.95 -1.80
N LEU A 13 7.76 -0.62 -2.61
CA LEU A 13 6.79 0.41 -2.28
C LEU A 13 6.16 0.15 -0.92
N ALA A 14 5.53 -1.01 -0.72
CA ALA A 14 4.88 -1.39 0.54
C ALA A 14 5.83 -1.26 1.74
N LYS A 15 7.10 -1.66 1.58
CA LYS A 15 8.14 -1.48 2.62
C LYS A 15 8.44 0.00 2.91
N SER A 16 8.53 0.83 1.87
CA SER A 16 8.75 2.27 1.99
C SER A 16 7.57 2.95 2.68
N PHE A 17 6.33 2.65 2.25
CA PHE A 17 5.09 3.16 2.87
C PHE A 17 5.01 2.87 4.36
N LEU A 18 5.39 1.66 4.79
CA LEU A 18 5.38 1.26 6.19
C LEU A 18 6.46 1.94 7.04
N LYS A 19 7.56 2.39 6.42
CA LYS A 19 8.66 3.06 7.12
C LYS A 19 8.51 4.57 7.19
N ASP A 20 8.14 5.20 6.08
CA ASP A 20 8.13 6.66 5.95
C ASP A 20 6.81 7.32 6.37
N ILE A 21 5.71 6.55 6.42
CA ILE A 21 4.38 7.11 6.68
C ILE A 21 3.80 6.46 7.93
N ALA A 22 4.21 6.97 9.09
CA ALA A 22 3.64 6.61 10.40
C ALA A 22 2.10 6.51 10.41
N PRO A 23 1.32 7.44 9.80
CA PRO A 23 -0.14 7.29 9.78
C PRO A 23 -0.64 6.17 8.87
N VAL A 24 0.08 5.80 7.80
CA VAL A 24 -0.33 4.68 6.92
C VAL A 24 0.03 3.35 7.58
N ARG A 25 1.19 3.24 8.22
CA ARG A 25 1.55 2.07 9.01
C ARG A 25 0.52 1.79 10.11
N GLY A 26 0.14 2.81 10.88
CA GLY A 26 -0.92 2.69 11.89
C GLY A 26 -2.21 2.15 11.28
N LYS A 27 -2.64 2.71 10.15
CA LYS A 27 -3.85 2.25 9.45
C LYS A 27 -3.75 0.82 8.91
N ILE A 28 -2.59 0.39 8.41
CA ILE A 28 -2.39 -0.98 7.94
C ILE A 28 -2.39 -1.95 9.14
N GLU A 29 -1.82 -1.55 10.28
CA GLU A 29 -1.91 -2.33 11.52
C GLU A 29 -3.35 -2.42 12.05
N GLU A 30 -4.14 -1.34 11.97
CA GLU A 30 -5.59 -1.36 12.28
C GLU A 30 -6.33 -2.35 11.36
N ILE A 31 -6.02 -2.38 10.06
CA ILE A 31 -6.62 -3.34 9.12
C ILE A 31 -6.23 -4.77 9.48
N LYS A 32 -4.96 -5.01 9.81
CA LYS A 32 -4.48 -6.34 10.23
C LYS A 32 -5.21 -6.85 11.48
N LYS A 33 -5.53 -5.94 12.41
CA LYS A 33 -6.28 -6.25 13.64
C LYS A 33 -7.79 -6.38 13.40
N GLY A 34 -8.29 -6.10 12.19
CA GLY A 34 -9.70 -6.07 11.87
C GLY A 34 -10.44 -4.85 12.46
N GLU A 35 -9.71 -3.84 12.93
CA GLU A 35 -10.26 -2.59 13.47
C GLU A 35 -10.61 -1.60 12.36
N ARG A 36 -10.14 -1.86 11.13
CA ARG A 36 -10.35 -1.01 9.95
C ARG A 36 -10.50 -1.82 8.68
N ASP A 37 -11.32 -1.32 7.75
CA ASP A 37 -11.53 -1.95 6.45
C ASP A 37 -10.45 -1.57 5.42
N LEU A 38 -10.10 -2.52 4.57
CA LEU A 38 -9.13 -2.31 3.49
C LEU A 38 -9.62 -1.25 2.48
N ASP A 39 -10.94 -1.21 2.20
CA ASP A 39 -11.51 -0.19 1.33
C ASP A 39 -11.35 1.23 1.90
N GLN A 40 -11.35 1.42 3.23
CA GLN A 40 -11.08 2.75 3.80
C GLN A 40 -9.66 3.23 3.51
N LEU A 41 -8.68 2.33 3.41
CA LEU A 41 -7.32 2.69 3.04
C LEU A 41 -7.17 2.90 1.54
N LEU A 42 -7.97 2.20 0.71
CA LEU A 42 -8.03 2.45 -0.74
C LEU A 42 -8.58 3.84 -1.07
N GLU A 43 -9.51 4.33 -0.26
CA GLU A 43 -10.12 5.67 -0.38
C GLU A 43 -9.30 6.76 0.34
N ASP A 44 -8.28 6.38 1.10
CA ASP A 44 -7.47 7.32 1.87
C ASP A 44 -6.66 8.24 0.94
N SER A 45 -6.88 9.55 1.09
CA SER A 45 -6.28 10.58 0.24
C SER A 45 -4.77 10.67 0.44
N THR A 46 -4.29 10.42 1.66
CA THR A 46 -2.85 10.47 1.99
C THR A 46 -2.11 9.28 1.38
N PHE A 47 -2.69 8.08 1.53
CA PHE A 47 -2.18 6.87 0.89
C PHE A 47 -2.12 7.01 -0.63
N ASN A 48 -3.20 7.50 -1.23
CA ASN A 48 -3.29 7.70 -2.68
C ASN A 48 -2.32 8.76 -3.20
N ALA A 49 -2.14 9.87 -2.49
CA ALA A 49 -1.18 10.91 -2.85
C ALA A 49 0.26 10.37 -2.84
N LYS A 50 0.62 9.62 -1.80
CA LYS A 50 1.96 9.04 -1.68
C LYS A 50 2.20 7.91 -2.69
N LEU A 51 1.20 7.08 -2.97
CA LEU A 51 1.29 6.10 -4.06
C LEU A 51 1.53 6.78 -5.40
N ARG A 52 0.84 7.88 -5.67
CA ARG A 52 1.04 8.65 -6.90
C ARG A 52 2.44 9.23 -6.99
N GLU A 53 2.97 9.77 -5.90
CA GLU A 53 4.32 10.33 -5.80
C GLU A 53 5.39 9.27 -6.12
N GLU A 54 5.27 8.09 -5.51
CA GLU A 54 6.23 7.01 -5.71
C GLU A 54 6.09 6.28 -7.07
N LEU A 55 4.87 6.11 -7.55
CA LEU A 55 4.61 5.42 -8.83
C LEU A 55 4.81 6.33 -10.05
N GLY A 56 4.76 7.66 -9.86
CA GLY A 56 4.80 8.66 -10.93
C GLY A 56 3.54 8.70 -11.79
N HIS A 57 2.49 7.97 -11.41
CA HIS A 57 1.20 7.91 -12.09
C HIS A 57 0.07 7.60 -11.10
N GLU A 58 -1.18 7.80 -11.53
CA GLU A 58 -2.32 7.47 -10.68
C GLU A 58 -2.52 5.95 -10.61
N PRO A 59 -2.34 5.32 -9.44
CA PRO A 59 -2.48 3.87 -9.29
C PRO A 59 -3.92 3.41 -9.46
N THR A 60 -4.11 2.28 -10.11
CA THR A 60 -5.43 1.65 -10.25
C THR A 60 -5.88 1.03 -8.92
N LYS A 61 -7.21 0.84 -8.73
CA LYS A 61 -7.76 0.16 -7.54
C LYS A 61 -7.11 -1.21 -7.29
N LYS A 62 -6.76 -1.93 -8.37
CA LYS A 62 -6.11 -3.25 -8.30
C LYS A 62 -4.65 -3.17 -7.81
N GLU A 63 -3.89 -2.17 -8.24
CA GLU A 63 -2.51 -1.94 -7.76
C GLU A 63 -2.50 -1.53 -6.31
N LYS A 64 -3.35 -0.57 -5.94
CA LYS A 64 -3.52 -0.14 -4.54
C LYS A 64 -3.82 -1.34 -3.63
N LYS A 65 -4.77 -2.20 -4.04
CA LYS A 65 -5.13 -3.40 -3.29
C LYS A 65 -3.94 -4.35 -3.13
N LYS A 66 -3.20 -4.63 -4.21
CA LYS A 66 -1.99 -5.47 -4.15
C LYS A 66 -0.91 -4.92 -3.22
N ILE A 67 -0.71 -3.60 -3.20
CA ILE A 67 0.29 -2.96 -2.33
C ILE A 67 -0.12 -3.10 -0.87
N ILE A 68 -1.41 -2.87 -0.55
CA ILE A 68 -1.93 -3.03 0.81
C ILE A 68 -1.86 -4.50 1.24
N GLU A 69 -2.29 -5.44 0.40
CA GLU A 69 -2.19 -6.88 0.67
C GLU A 69 -0.73 -7.31 0.91
N SER A 70 0.21 -6.81 0.09
CA SER A 70 1.65 -7.08 0.26
C SER A 70 2.23 -6.44 1.53
N ALA A 71 1.68 -5.30 1.96
CA ALA A 71 2.06 -4.65 3.20
C ALA A 71 1.55 -5.44 4.42
N LEU A 72 0.29 -5.90 4.37
CA LEU A 72 -0.34 -6.71 5.43
C LEU A 72 0.37 -8.04 5.66
N ASP A 73 0.80 -8.71 4.59
CA ASP A 73 1.52 -10.00 4.65
C ASP A 73 2.91 -9.89 5.33
N ARG A 74 3.47 -8.67 5.39
CA ARG A 74 4.83 -8.40 5.90
C ARG A 74 4.90 -7.81 7.30
N ILE A 75 3.78 -7.30 7.81
CA ILE A 75 3.61 -6.90 9.22
C ILE A 75 3.27 -8.17 10.00
#